data_AF-A0A5C3KYL6-F1
#
_entry.id   AF-A0A5C3KYL6-F1
#
_cell.length_a   1.000
_cell.length_b   1.000
_cell.length_c   1.000
_cell.angle_alpha   90.00
_cell.angle_beta   90.00
_cell.angle_gamma   90.00
#
_symmetry.space_group_name_H-M   'P 1'
#
loop_
_entity.id
_entity.type
_entity.pdbx_description
1 polymer ?
#
loop_
_entity_poly.entity_id
_entity_poly.type
_entity_poly.pdbx_seq_one_letter_code
_entity_poly.pdbx_strand_id
1 'polypeptide(L)'
;MSLDSVGRWAKGDYYGPALTQTDLYLLDIPLELHPVFRRADPKFILHFDLTNGQTIGYDPSDPSVTLTMTQKDHPATLPRVCQVIIITKNSPWCTIVTNDSGVTVQDICIKLWQEYSQNTVTDAELGSLSPLLQDRIRRMANSRAQWTQGYQPYSQPHQNMQLKRYDWLMDRVTFECLTKDATADNYIKQRLGFTAPNIFLMELTS
;
A
#
# COMPACT_ATOMS: atom_id res chain seq x y z
N MET A 1 16.02 29.09 25.20
CA MET A 1 15.76 28.71 23.79
C MET A 1 16.18 27.27 23.65
N SER A 2 15.23 26.33 23.67
CA SER A 2 15.53 24.91 23.45
C SER A 2 15.97 24.73 22.01
N LEU A 3 17.08 24.04 21.78
CA LEU A 3 17.45 23.53 20.46
C LEU A 3 16.22 22.81 19.88
N ASP A 4 15.69 23.37 18.79
CA ASP A 4 14.60 22.82 18.01
C ASP A 4 14.87 21.34 17.74
N SER A 5 14.17 20.47 18.46
CA SER A 5 14.22 19.03 18.22
C SER A 5 13.39 18.76 16.98
N VAL A 6 13.95 19.05 15.80
CA VAL A 6 13.39 18.59 14.53
C VAL A 6 13.14 17.09 14.68
N GLY A 7 11.86 16.70 14.63
CA GLY A 7 11.46 15.32 14.84
C GLY A 7 12.19 14.41 13.86
N ARG A 8 12.56 13.19 14.28
CA ARG A 8 13.30 12.24 13.45
C ARG A 8 12.68 11.98 12.07
N TRP A 9 11.36 12.15 11.94
CA TRP A 9 10.58 11.96 10.72
C TRP A 9 10.02 13.27 10.14
N ALA A 10 10.42 14.43 10.65
CA ALA A 10 9.96 15.71 10.15
C ALA A 10 10.22 15.85 8.64
N LYS A 11 9.53 16.81 8.03
CA LYS A 11 9.79 17.21 6.64
C LYS A 11 11.04 18.07 6.56
N GLY A 12 11.79 17.98 5.47
CA GLY A 12 12.77 19.00 5.07
C GLY A 12 14.10 18.45 4.58
N ASP A 13 15.00 19.36 4.25
CA ASP A 13 16.33 19.06 3.70
C ASP A 13 17.37 18.71 4.78
N TYR A 14 16.94 18.66 6.04
CA TYR A 14 17.81 18.34 7.18
C TYR A 14 18.24 16.87 7.23
N TYR A 15 17.67 16.01 6.38
CA TYR A 15 18.09 14.63 6.23
C TYR A 15 19.14 14.50 5.13
N GLY A 16 20.03 13.50 5.28
CA GLY A 16 20.97 13.12 4.21
C GLY A 16 20.28 12.80 2.88
N PRO A 17 21.05 12.64 1.80
CA PRO A 17 20.50 12.39 0.46
C PRO A 17 19.59 11.16 0.43
N ALA A 18 18.60 11.18 -0.47
CA ALA A 18 17.80 9.99 -0.74
C ALA A 18 18.68 8.95 -1.45
N LEU A 19 18.74 7.74 -0.89
CA LEU A 19 19.57 6.65 -1.40
C LEU A 19 18.92 6.00 -2.61
N THR A 20 19.71 5.81 -3.67
CA THR A 20 19.29 5.04 -4.84
C THR A 20 19.34 3.54 -4.53
N GLN A 21 18.74 2.72 -5.40
CA GLN A 21 18.82 1.26 -5.27
C GLN A 21 20.27 0.76 -5.29
N THR A 22 21.14 1.39 -6.09
CA THR A 22 22.56 1.07 -6.14
C THR A 22 23.25 1.39 -4.81
N ASP A 23 22.94 2.54 -4.21
CA ASP A 23 23.50 2.92 -2.91
C ASP A 23 23.09 1.92 -1.81
N LEU A 24 21.82 1.50 -1.80
CA LEU A 24 21.34 0.49 -0.85
C LEU A 24 22.06 -0.84 -1.00
N TYR A 25 22.33 -1.25 -2.24
CA TYR A 25 23.06 -2.48 -2.52
C TYR A 25 24.52 -2.42 -2.08
N LEU A 26 25.19 -1.28 -2.30
CA LEU A 26 26.59 -1.10 -1.96
C LEU A 26 26.84 -0.90 -0.46
N LEU A 27 25.91 -0.21 0.21
CA LEU A 27 26.08 0.17 1.61
C LEU A 27 25.51 -0.86 2.60
N ASP A 28 24.64 -1.76 2.13
CA ASP A 28 23.98 -2.81 2.93
C ASP A 28 23.32 -2.26 4.22
N ILE A 29 22.67 -1.11 4.11
CA ILE A 29 22.08 -0.40 5.25
C ILE A 29 20.65 -0.89 5.50
N PRO A 30 20.28 -1.25 6.74
CA PRO A 30 18.91 -1.57 7.08
C PRO A 30 18.01 -0.33 7.00
N LEU A 31 16.83 -0.48 6.41
CA LEU A 31 15.82 0.58 6.36
C LEU A 31 14.85 0.45 7.53
N GLU A 32 14.70 1.54 8.28
CA GLU A 32 13.61 1.69 9.22
C GLU A 32 12.39 2.26 8.50
N LEU A 33 11.25 1.60 8.61
CA LEU A 33 9.99 2.05 8.02
C LEU A 33 9.26 3.00 8.97
N HIS A 34 8.59 4.02 8.42
CA HIS A 34 7.84 5.00 9.19
C HIS A 34 6.77 4.30 10.07
N PRO A 35 6.62 4.69 11.35
CA PRO A 35 5.70 4.05 12.31
C PRO A 35 4.25 3.93 11.83
N VAL A 36 3.79 4.89 11.02
CA VAL A 36 2.47 4.91 10.37
C VAL A 36 2.15 3.64 9.59
N PHE A 37 3.17 3.04 8.94
CA PHE A 37 2.99 1.83 8.15
C PHE A 37 3.18 0.55 8.95
N ARG A 38 3.77 0.62 10.15
CA ARG A 38 4.00 -0.55 11.02
C ARG A 38 2.90 -0.76 12.06
N ARG A 39 1.87 0.10 12.08
CA ARG A 39 0.88 0.17 13.16
C ARG A 39 1.56 0.33 14.55
N ALA A 40 2.69 1.03 14.56
CA ALA A 40 3.55 1.18 15.74
C ALA A 40 3.49 2.59 16.35
N ASP A 41 2.73 3.51 15.75
CA ASP A 41 2.52 4.85 16.30
C ASP A 41 1.46 4.79 17.41
N PRO A 42 1.80 5.17 18.66
CA PRO A 42 0.89 5.10 19.79
C PRO A 42 -0.26 6.12 19.73
N LYS A 43 -0.23 7.07 18.79
CA LYS A 43 -1.23 8.14 18.67
C LYS A 43 -2.01 8.08 17.36
N PHE A 44 -1.60 7.23 16.42
CA PHE A 44 -2.18 7.21 15.09
C PHE A 44 -2.12 5.82 14.47
N ILE A 45 -3.28 5.25 14.17
CA ILE A 45 -3.39 4.05 13.32
C ILE A 45 -3.88 4.48 11.96
N LEU A 46 -3.11 4.16 10.93
CA LEU A 46 -3.49 4.38 9.55
C LEU A 46 -4.65 3.46 9.17
N HIS A 47 -5.72 4.02 8.64
CA HIS A 47 -6.75 3.30 7.94
C HIS A 47 -6.83 3.83 6.51
N PHE A 48 -6.44 2.98 5.56
CA PHE A 48 -6.32 3.31 4.16
C PHE A 48 -7.03 2.27 3.31
N ASP A 49 -8.07 2.70 2.58
CA ASP A 49 -8.87 1.84 1.70
C ASP A 49 -8.39 1.99 0.25
N LEU A 50 -7.98 0.87 -0.35
CA LEU A 50 -7.45 0.83 -1.72
C LEU A 50 -8.51 1.13 -2.79
N THR A 51 -9.79 1.06 -2.47
CA THR A 51 -10.88 1.24 -3.45
C THR A 51 -11.19 2.71 -3.71
N ASN A 52 -11.17 3.54 -2.67
CA ASN A 52 -11.51 4.96 -2.72
C ASN A 52 -10.32 5.88 -2.43
N GLY A 53 -9.20 5.33 -1.94
CA GLY A 53 -8.00 6.09 -1.60
C GLY A 53 -8.13 6.90 -0.30
N GLN A 54 -9.22 6.71 0.44
CA GLN A 54 -9.47 7.42 1.69
C GLN A 54 -8.40 7.05 2.69
N THR A 55 -7.65 8.07 3.11
CA THR A 55 -6.55 7.94 4.06
C THR A 55 -6.94 8.70 5.33
N ILE A 56 -7.39 7.97 6.34
CA ILE A 56 -7.79 8.50 7.65
C ILE A 56 -6.96 7.87 8.75
N GLY A 57 -6.89 8.53 9.89
CA GLY A 57 -6.30 7.99 11.11
C GLY A 57 -7.35 7.70 12.16
N TYR A 58 -7.02 6.81 13.08
CA TYR A 58 -7.75 6.62 14.32
C TYR A 58 -6.82 6.74 15.52
N ASP A 59 -7.34 7.25 16.64
CA ASP A 59 -6.66 7.15 17.92
C ASP A 59 -6.72 5.69 18.41
N PRO A 60 -5.59 5.05 18.76
CA PRO A 60 -5.60 3.71 19.34
C PRO A 60 -6.44 3.58 20.62
N SER A 61 -6.59 4.68 21.36
CA SER A 61 -7.33 4.74 22.63
C SER A 61 -8.83 4.92 22.42
N ASP A 62 -9.23 5.53 21.31
CA ASP A 62 -10.64 5.76 20.94
C ASP A 62 -10.85 5.68 19.41
N PRO A 63 -11.23 4.49 18.91
CA PRO A 63 -11.49 4.29 17.48
C PRO A 63 -12.65 5.13 16.92
N SER A 64 -13.49 5.74 17.76
CA SER A 64 -14.58 6.61 17.29
C SER A 64 -14.07 7.97 16.82
N VAL A 65 -12.88 8.36 17.25
CA VAL A 65 -12.25 9.64 16.89
C VAL A 65 -11.44 9.46 15.62
N THR A 66 -11.91 10.07 14.53
CA THR A 66 -11.16 10.13 13.27
C THR A 66 -10.14 11.26 13.31
N LEU A 67 -8.91 10.95 12.94
CA LEU A 67 -7.78 11.88 12.88
C LEU A 67 -7.40 12.16 11.43
N THR A 68 -6.99 13.40 11.15
CA THR A 68 -6.38 13.74 9.86
C THR A 68 -4.91 13.31 9.87
N MET A 69 -4.46 12.64 8.80
CA MET A 69 -3.06 12.29 8.63
C MET A 69 -2.22 13.56 8.45
N THR A 70 -1.41 13.92 9.46
CA THR A 70 -0.50 15.08 9.42
C THR A 70 0.89 14.71 8.92
N GLN A 71 1.23 13.42 8.96
CA GLN A 71 2.53 12.86 8.60
C GLN A 71 2.73 12.65 7.09
N LYS A 72 1.90 13.28 6.23
CA LYS A 72 1.87 13.03 4.79
C LYS A 72 3.23 13.27 4.12
N ASP A 73 3.87 14.37 4.51
CA ASP A 73 5.15 14.83 3.97
C ASP A 73 6.36 14.18 4.66
N HIS A 74 6.15 13.29 5.63
CA HIS A 74 7.26 12.59 6.28
C HIS A 74 7.89 11.57 5.32
N PRO A 75 9.19 11.29 5.45
CA PRO A 75 9.81 10.23 4.67
C PRO A 75 9.21 8.88 5.08
N ALA A 76 8.99 8.00 4.11
CA ALA A 76 8.46 6.66 4.36
C ALA A 76 9.48 5.74 5.05
N THR A 77 10.77 6.03 4.89
CA THR A 77 11.88 5.22 5.44
C THR A 77 13.01 6.11 5.95
N LEU A 78 13.82 5.55 6.86
CA LEU A 78 15.10 6.10 7.31
C LEU A 78 16.19 5.04 7.21
N PRO A 79 17.31 5.30 6.50
CA PRO A 79 17.55 6.46 5.63
C PRO A 79 16.50 6.62 4.51
N ARG A 80 16.38 7.82 3.95
CA ARG A 80 15.46 8.09 2.85
C ARG A 80 15.91 7.33 1.60
N VAL A 81 14.95 6.85 0.81
CA VAL A 81 15.24 6.13 -0.44
C VAL A 81 14.46 6.71 -1.61
N CYS A 82 15.04 6.67 -2.80
CA CYS A 82 14.37 7.14 -4.01
C CYS A 82 13.30 6.17 -4.52
N GLN A 83 13.35 4.92 -4.08
CA GLN A 83 12.44 3.87 -4.54
C GLN A 83 12.03 2.93 -3.42
N VAL A 84 10.74 2.65 -3.32
CA VAL A 84 10.16 1.62 -2.45
C VAL A 84 9.37 0.64 -3.32
N ILE A 85 9.57 -0.66 -3.11
CA ILE A 85 8.83 -1.73 -3.79
C ILE A 85 7.90 -2.38 -2.77
N ILE A 86 6.61 -2.46 -3.11
CA ILE A 86 5.59 -3.04 -2.24
C ILE A 86 4.94 -4.22 -2.96
N ILE A 87 4.90 -5.37 -2.28
CA ILE A 87 4.23 -6.59 -2.77
C ILE A 87 3.22 -7.07 -1.72
N THR A 88 2.25 -7.89 -2.11
CA THR A 88 1.31 -8.52 -1.16
C THR A 88 1.01 -9.96 -1.53
N LYS A 89 0.75 -10.82 -0.55
CA LYS A 89 0.36 -12.23 -0.79
C LYS A 89 -0.96 -12.35 -1.56
N ASN A 90 -1.77 -11.29 -1.58
CA ASN A 90 -3.11 -11.30 -2.15
C ASN A 90 -3.19 -10.96 -3.64
N SER A 91 -2.09 -10.52 -4.26
CA SER A 91 -2.08 -10.15 -5.67
C SER A 91 -0.72 -10.44 -6.32
N PRO A 92 -0.67 -10.63 -7.66
CA PRO A 92 0.57 -10.88 -8.39
C PRO A 92 1.37 -9.61 -8.69
N TRP A 93 0.79 -8.42 -8.52
CA TRP A 93 1.43 -7.15 -8.89
C TRP A 93 2.47 -6.66 -7.89
N CYS A 94 3.45 -5.94 -8.40
CA CYS A 94 4.43 -5.18 -7.61
C CYS A 94 4.13 -3.70 -7.77
N THR A 95 3.95 -2.99 -6.66
CA THR A 95 3.78 -1.53 -6.65
C THR A 95 5.14 -0.90 -6.44
N ILE A 96 5.65 -0.19 -7.45
CA ILE A 96 6.92 0.53 -7.36
C ILE A 96 6.62 2.02 -7.18
N VAL A 97 7.06 2.56 -6.05
CA VAL A 97 6.93 3.97 -5.67
C VAL A 97 8.30 4.62 -5.88
N THR A 98 8.35 5.72 -6.63
CA THR A 98 9.60 6.44 -6.91
C THR A 98 9.44 7.93 -6.61
N ASN A 99 10.48 8.52 -6.02
CA ASN A 99 10.59 9.95 -5.75
C ASN A 99 12.07 10.30 -5.57
N ASP A 100 12.64 11.09 -6.48
CA ASP A 100 14.06 11.45 -6.47
C ASP A 100 14.47 12.24 -5.21
N SER A 101 13.51 12.93 -4.57
CA SER A 101 13.73 13.66 -3.31
C SER A 101 13.57 12.78 -2.06
N GLY A 102 13.23 11.49 -2.25
CA GLY A 102 12.93 10.53 -1.20
C GLY A 102 11.45 10.24 -1.08
N VAL A 103 11.08 8.96 -1.08
CA VAL A 103 9.69 8.50 -0.99
C VAL A 103 9.06 8.92 0.33
N THR A 104 7.90 9.57 0.26
CA THR A 104 7.11 10.04 1.41
C THR A 104 5.98 9.07 1.77
N VAL A 105 5.37 9.30 2.94
CA VAL A 105 4.16 8.56 3.37
C VAL A 105 3.03 8.74 2.35
N GLN A 106 2.82 9.97 1.87
CA GLN A 106 1.80 10.28 0.88
C GLN A 106 2.04 9.58 -0.47
N ASP A 107 3.29 9.53 -0.93
CA ASP A 107 3.63 8.88 -2.20
C ASP A 107 3.20 7.41 -2.21
N ILE A 108 3.42 6.70 -1.09
CA ILE A 108 3.00 5.30 -0.95
C ILE A 108 1.48 5.16 -1.01
N CYS A 109 0.74 5.94 -0.22
CA CYS A 109 -0.73 5.85 -0.20
C CYS A 109 -1.33 6.17 -1.57
N ILE A 110 -0.88 7.25 -2.22
CA ILE A 110 -1.37 7.63 -3.55
C ILE A 110 -1.05 6.55 -4.57
N LYS A 111 0.21 6.06 -4.59
CA LYS A 111 0.63 5.09 -5.59
C LYS A 111 -0.09 3.75 -5.43
N LEU A 112 -0.29 3.28 -4.19
CA LEU A 112 -1.10 2.08 -3.92
C LEU A 112 -2.53 2.26 -4.40
N TRP A 113 -3.18 3.36 -4.05
CA TRP A 113 -4.55 3.63 -4.51
C TRP A 113 -4.63 3.66 -6.04
N GLN A 114 -3.72 4.37 -6.72
CA GLN A 114 -3.68 4.43 -8.18
C GLN A 114 -3.49 3.05 -8.80
N GLU A 115 -2.52 2.27 -8.29
CA GLU A 115 -2.22 0.94 -8.82
C GLU A 115 -3.41 -0.01 -8.70
N TYR A 116 -4.22 0.07 -7.64
CA TYR A 116 -5.34 -0.84 -7.43
C TYR A 116 -6.69 -0.35 -7.98
N SER A 117 -6.93 0.96 -8.03
CA SER A 117 -8.21 1.54 -8.46
C SER A 117 -8.25 1.93 -9.94
N GLN A 118 -7.13 2.35 -10.51
CA GLN A 118 -7.10 2.88 -11.88
C GLN A 118 -6.81 1.77 -12.89
N ASN A 119 -5.98 0.79 -12.51
CA ASN A 119 -5.64 -0.33 -13.37
C ASN A 119 -6.72 -1.43 -13.35
N THR A 120 -6.93 -2.03 -14.52
CA THR A 120 -7.84 -3.16 -14.73
C THR A 120 -7.08 -4.48 -14.68
N VAL A 121 -7.77 -5.54 -14.27
CA VAL A 121 -7.30 -6.92 -14.42
C VAL A 121 -7.42 -7.31 -15.89
N THR A 122 -6.35 -7.83 -16.47
CA THR A 122 -6.35 -8.31 -17.85
C THR A 122 -6.99 -9.70 -17.95
N ASP A 123 -7.48 -10.05 -19.13
CA ASP A 123 -8.05 -11.39 -19.38
C ASP A 123 -7.01 -12.49 -19.19
N ALA A 124 -5.74 -12.23 -19.51
CA ALA A 124 -4.65 -13.15 -19.30
C ALA A 124 -4.38 -13.41 -17.80
N GLU A 125 -4.39 -12.35 -16.99
CA GLU A 125 -4.25 -12.48 -15.52
C GLU A 125 -5.44 -13.24 -14.93
N LEU A 126 -6.67 -12.91 -15.33
CA LEU A 126 -7.85 -13.61 -14.85
C LEU A 126 -7.87 -15.08 -15.31
N GLY A 127 -7.50 -15.34 -16.56
CA GLY A 127 -7.41 -16.68 -17.15
C GLY A 127 -6.34 -17.58 -16.52
N SER A 128 -5.36 -16.98 -15.82
CA SER A 128 -4.35 -17.72 -15.07
C SER A 128 -4.88 -18.36 -13.78
N LEU A 129 -6.06 -17.91 -13.31
CA LEU A 129 -6.71 -18.42 -12.11
C LEU A 129 -7.63 -19.60 -12.40
N SER A 130 -7.95 -20.39 -11.37
CA SER A 130 -8.97 -21.43 -11.48
C SER A 130 -10.36 -20.82 -11.77
N PRO A 131 -11.24 -21.50 -12.52
CA PRO A 131 -12.58 -20.98 -12.86
C PRO A 131 -13.39 -20.56 -11.63
N LEU A 132 -13.26 -21.31 -10.52
CA LEU A 132 -13.92 -20.98 -9.25
C LEU A 132 -13.49 -19.61 -8.70
N LEU A 133 -12.19 -19.29 -8.79
CA LEU A 133 -11.67 -18.02 -8.29
C LEU A 133 -12.06 -16.86 -9.22
N GLN A 134 -12.06 -17.09 -10.53
CA GLN A 134 -12.56 -16.12 -11.51
C GLN A 134 -14.01 -15.72 -11.22
N ASP A 135 -14.87 -16.72 -10.99
CA ASP A 135 -16.28 -16.49 -10.64
C ASP A 135 -16.44 -15.73 -9.32
N ARG A 136 -15.62 -16.06 -8.31
CA ARG A 136 -15.65 -15.37 -7.02
C ARG A 136 -15.29 -13.89 -7.17
N ILE A 137 -14.24 -13.57 -7.93
CA ILE A 137 -13.83 -12.19 -8.21
C ILE A 137 -14.95 -11.44 -8.94
N ARG A 138 -15.53 -12.03 -10.00
CA ARG A 138 -16.63 -11.43 -10.77
C ARG A 138 -17.87 -11.16 -9.91
N ARG A 139 -18.25 -12.11 -9.03
CA ARG A 139 -19.38 -11.93 -8.11
C ARG A 139 -19.13 -10.79 -7.12
N MET A 140 -17.92 -10.67 -6.59
CA MET A 140 -17.56 -9.58 -5.67
C MET A 140 -17.54 -8.23 -6.36
N ALA A 141 -17.03 -8.16 -7.60
CA ALA A 141 -17.06 -6.93 -8.37
C ALA A 141 -18.51 -6.50 -8.66
N ASN A 142 -19.38 -7.46 -9.00
CA ASN A 142 -20.80 -7.19 -9.26
C ASN A 142 -21.53 -6.71 -8.01
N SER A 143 -21.23 -7.28 -6.84
CA SER A 143 -21.83 -6.80 -5.60
C SER A 143 -21.39 -5.36 -5.32
N ARG A 144 -20.09 -5.05 -5.41
CA ARG A 144 -19.58 -3.67 -5.21
C ARG A 144 -20.24 -2.66 -6.16
N ALA A 145 -20.39 -3.01 -7.44
CA ALA A 145 -21.05 -2.14 -8.42
C ALA A 145 -22.51 -1.82 -8.05
N GLN A 146 -23.24 -2.79 -7.50
CA GLN A 146 -24.63 -2.60 -7.03
C GLN A 146 -24.72 -1.63 -5.84
N TRP A 147 -23.75 -1.66 -4.92
CA TRP A 147 -23.70 -0.73 -3.79
C TRP A 147 -23.39 0.71 -4.23
N THR A 148 -22.54 0.89 -5.25
CA THR A 148 -22.14 2.23 -5.72
C THR A 148 -23.21 2.91 -6.59
N GLN A 149 -24.01 2.18 -7.37
CA GLN A 149 -24.95 2.78 -8.32
C GLN A 149 -26.39 3.00 -7.81
N GLY A 150 -26.70 2.62 -6.57
CA GLY A 150 -28.08 2.64 -6.10
C GLY A 150 -28.93 1.60 -6.83
N TYR A 151 -29.98 1.13 -6.15
CA TYR A 151 -30.79 0.00 -6.60
C TYR A 151 -31.52 0.33 -7.92
N GLN A 152 -30.90 0.01 -9.06
CA GLN A 152 -31.55 0.00 -10.38
C GLN A 152 -31.96 -1.45 -10.69
N PRO A 153 -33.25 -1.80 -10.53
CA PRO A 153 -33.74 -3.18 -10.61
C PRO A 153 -33.71 -3.78 -12.03
N TYR A 154 -33.10 -3.10 -13.01
CA TYR A 154 -33.02 -3.54 -14.40
C TYR A 154 -31.65 -3.22 -15.06
N SER A 155 -30.55 -3.37 -14.32
CA SER A 155 -29.22 -3.37 -14.94
C SER A 155 -28.96 -4.74 -15.56
N GLN A 156 -28.83 -4.79 -16.89
CA GLN A 156 -28.47 -6.01 -17.62
C GLN A 156 -27.16 -6.60 -17.09
N PRO A 157 -26.95 -7.93 -17.14
CA PRO A 157 -25.67 -8.51 -16.77
C PRO A 157 -24.57 -7.87 -17.62
N HIS A 158 -23.75 -7.02 -16.99
CA HIS A 158 -22.69 -6.29 -17.65
C HIS A 158 -21.63 -7.29 -18.13
N GLN A 159 -21.81 -7.82 -19.34
CA GLN A 159 -20.88 -8.76 -19.99
C GLN A 159 -19.47 -8.16 -20.17
N ASN A 160 -19.33 -6.84 -20.03
CA ASN A 160 -18.09 -6.09 -20.18
C ASN A 160 -17.71 -5.26 -18.96
N MET A 161 -18.04 -5.71 -17.73
CA MET A 161 -17.56 -4.99 -16.55
C MET A 161 -16.05 -5.17 -16.42
N GLN A 162 -15.29 -4.09 -16.64
CA GLN A 162 -13.85 -4.08 -16.44
C GLN A 162 -13.55 -4.24 -14.95
N LEU A 163 -13.02 -5.40 -14.58
CA LEU A 163 -12.57 -5.66 -13.22
C LEU A 163 -11.39 -4.76 -12.87
N LYS A 164 -11.48 -4.05 -11.75
CA LYS A 164 -10.35 -3.29 -11.20
C LYS A 164 -9.45 -4.20 -10.39
N ARG A 165 -8.20 -3.81 -10.22
CA ARG A 165 -7.25 -4.61 -9.43
C ARG A 165 -7.66 -4.76 -7.96
N TYR A 166 -8.40 -3.81 -7.38
CA TYR A 166 -8.98 -4.03 -6.04
C TYR A 166 -10.04 -5.14 -6.02
N ASP A 167 -10.74 -5.44 -7.13
CA ASP A 167 -11.73 -6.53 -7.17
C ASP A 167 -11.06 -7.90 -6.99
N TRP A 168 -9.82 -8.02 -7.46
CA TRP A 168 -8.97 -9.20 -7.25
C TRP A 168 -8.76 -9.49 -5.76
N LEU A 169 -8.67 -8.43 -4.94
CA LEU A 169 -8.45 -8.55 -3.50
C LEU A 169 -9.70 -9.02 -2.74
N MET A 170 -10.85 -9.11 -3.43
CA MET A 170 -12.13 -9.53 -2.90
C MET A 170 -12.58 -8.69 -1.71
N ASP A 171 -12.48 -9.18 -0.48
CA ASP A 171 -12.81 -8.47 0.75
C ASP A 171 -11.61 -7.71 1.34
N ARG A 172 -10.37 -8.12 1.03
CA ARG A 172 -9.15 -7.58 1.65
C ARG A 172 -8.67 -6.29 0.98
N VAL A 173 -9.44 -5.22 1.10
CA VAL A 173 -9.15 -3.93 0.45
C VAL A 173 -8.60 -2.87 1.38
N THR A 174 -8.57 -3.14 2.69
CA THR A 174 -8.08 -2.20 3.70
C THR A 174 -6.62 -2.51 4.01
N PHE A 175 -5.76 -1.50 3.91
CA PHE A 175 -4.37 -1.57 4.31
C PHE A 175 -4.26 -1.77 5.82
N GLU A 176 -3.45 -2.75 6.24
CA GLU A 176 -3.17 -3.01 7.65
C GLU A 176 -1.77 -2.55 8.05
N CYS A 177 -0.74 -3.09 7.40
CA CYS A 177 0.64 -2.69 7.65
C CYS A 177 1.59 -3.08 6.51
N LEU A 178 2.82 -2.58 6.60
CA LEU A 178 3.98 -2.99 5.81
C LEU A 178 5.01 -3.65 6.74
N THR A 179 5.50 -4.82 6.34
CA THR A 179 6.44 -5.63 7.11
C THR A 179 7.73 -5.92 6.32
N LYS A 180 8.82 -6.10 7.09
CA LYS A 180 10.16 -6.46 6.62
C LYS A 180 10.86 -7.30 7.69
N ASP A 181 10.29 -8.46 7.98
CA ASP A 181 10.83 -9.45 8.90
C ASP A 181 11.38 -10.66 8.14
N ALA A 182 11.96 -11.63 8.85
CA ALA A 182 12.52 -12.84 8.23
C ALA A 182 11.47 -13.63 7.43
N THR A 183 10.20 -13.63 7.87
CA THR A 183 9.13 -14.33 7.15
C THR A 183 8.75 -13.61 5.86
N ALA A 184 8.66 -12.28 5.89
CA ALA A 184 8.47 -11.45 4.70
C ALA A 184 9.63 -11.61 3.72
N ASP A 185 10.88 -11.61 4.19
CA ASP A 185 12.06 -11.77 3.33
C ASP A 185 12.10 -13.12 2.61
N ASN A 186 11.71 -14.20 3.28
CA ASN A 186 11.59 -15.52 2.64
C ASN A 186 10.55 -15.49 1.51
N TYR A 187 9.39 -14.87 1.76
CA TYR A 187 8.35 -14.72 0.73
C TYR A 187 8.81 -13.82 -0.42
N ILE A 188 9.45 -12.68 -0.13
CA ILE A 188 10.02 -11.76 -1.12
C ILE A 188 11.01 -12.51 -2.02
N LYS A 189 11.95 -13.25 -1.42
CA LYS A 189 12.95 -14.03 -2.16
C LYS A 189 12.31 -15.13 -3.00
N GLN A 190 11.30 -15.83 -2.48
CA GLN A 190 10.57 -16.86 -3.24
C GLN A 190 9.84 -16.26 -4.43
N ARG A 191 9.23 -15.08 -4.27
CA ARG A 191 8.41 -14.44 -5.30
C ARG A 191 9.22 -13.70 -6.36
N LEU A 192 10.25 -12.97 -5.96
CA LEU A 192 11.03 -12.10 -6.85
C LEU A 192 12.37 -12.71 -7.25
N GLY A 193 12.83 -13.77 -6.58
CA GLY A 193 14.14 -14.38 -6.81
C GLY A 193 15.30 -13.67 -6.08
N PHE A 194 15.04 -12.50 -5.48
CA PHE A 194 16.01 -11.72 -4.72
C PHE A 194 15.33 -11.01 -3.54
N THR A 195 16.13 -10.47 -2.62
CA THR A 195 15.66 -9.54 -1.58
C THR A 195 16.49 -8.26 -1.64
N ALA A 196 15.89 -7.14 -1.26
CA ALA A 196 16.57 -5.86 -1.09
C ALA A 196 15.95 -5.10 0.09
N PRO A 197 16.69 -4.16 0.72
CA PRO A 197 16.20 -3.43 1.90
C PRO A 197 14.92 -2.62 1.66
N ASN A 198 14.72 -2.14 0.43
CA ASN A 198 13.57 -1.31 0.03
C ASN A 198 12.34 -2.07 -0.47
N ILE A 199 12.30 -3.40 -0.32
CA ILE A 199 11.15 -4.23 -0.67
C ILE A 199 10.38 -4.57 0.60
N PHE A 200 9.11 -4.15 0.68
CA PHE A 200 8.22 -4.39 1.83
C PHE A 200 7.04 -5.27 1.44
N LEU A 201 6.59 -6.08 2.39
CA LEU A 201 5.38 -6.89 2.26
C LEU A 201 4.19 -6.12 2.84
N MET A 202 3.14 -5.94 2.05
CA MET A 202 1.88 -5.33 2.45
C MET A 202 0.88 -6.38 2.91
N GLU A 203 0.33 -6.13 4.10
CA GLU A 203 -0.76 -6.89 4.69
C GLU A 203 -2.08 -6.13 4.52
N LEU A 204 -3.12 -6.88 4.18
CA LEU A 204 -4.45 -6.38 3.87
C LEU A 204 -5.46 -7.10 4.74
N THR A 205 -6.43 -6.34 5.23
CA THR A 205 -7.55 -6.82 6.03
C THR A 205 -8.88 -6.50 5.35
N SER A 206 -9.93 -7.18 5.81
CA SER A 206 -11.30 -7.07 5.29
C SER A 206 -12.07 -5.90 5.90
#